data_AF-K9AR86-F1
#
_entry.id   AF-K9AR86-F1
#
_cell.length_a   1.000
_cell.length_b   1.000
_cell.length_c   1.000
_cell.angle_alpha   90.00
_cell.angle_beta   90.00
_cell.angle_gamma   90.00
#
_symmetry.space_group_name_H-M   'P 1'
#
loop_
_entity.id
_entity.type
_entity.pdbx_description
1 polymer ?
#
loop_
_entity_poly.entity_id
_entity_poly.type
_entity_poly.pdbx_seq_one_letter_code
_entity_poly.pdbx_strand_id
1 'polypeptide(L)'
;MDSIMTLFNKQIKDVLSDINYNEPIIVNEPLSEVLDTYHLPTEAKLSCLMIDTAMNLLDSISFDHTSKHSILIGDLLSAHYYTILATFNDLTFQKRMSEAIIKSNELKSYIHHHKLDTPTLIDTIIEIETIFPQTAFQTFDVDYSQDVFLQLAYKRLTDYHPDYLNHLSDEAYQELIDVVSNDYIKVEGNKS
;
A
#
# COMPACT_ATOMS: atom_id res chain seq x y z
N MET A 1 10.22 -20.71 -8.09
CA MET A 1 9.19 -19.71 -8.40
C MET A 1 9.84 -18.37 -8.13
N ASP A 2 9.86 -17.46 -9.08
CA ASP A 2 10.42 -16.12 -8.86
C ASP A 2 9.56 -15.40 -7.80
N SER A 3 10.18 -14.65 -6.89
CA SER A 3 9.43 -13.84 -5.93
C SER A 3 8.59 -12.81 -6.65
N ILE A 4 7.46 -12.41 -6.07
CA ILE A 4 6.62 -11.37 -6.67
C ILE A 4 7.40 -10.06 -6.86
N MET A 5 8.32 -9.75 -5.93
CA MET A 5 9.25 -8.62 -6.04
C MET A 5 10.11 -8.68 -7.30
N THR A 6 10.62 -9.86 -7.67
CA THR A 6 11.45 -10.03 -8.88
C THR A 6 10.64 -9.73 -10.14
N LEU A 7 9.40 -10.24 -10.20
CA LEU A 7 8.48 -10.00 -11.31
C LEU A 7 8.07 -8.52 -11.39
N PHE A 8 7.79 -7.91 -10.24
CA PHE A 8 7.47 -6.50 -10.11
C PHE A 8 8.60 -5.61 -10.64
N ASN A 9 9.82 -5.81 -10.15
CA ASN A 9 10.99 -5.02 -10.57
C ASN A 9 11.28 -5.15 -12.06
N LYS A 10 11.04 -6.34 -12.63
CA LYS A 10 11.13 -6.53 -14.08
C LYS A 10 10.08 -5.70 -14.82
N GLN A 11 8.83 -5.71 -14.39
CA GLN A 11 7.77 -4.91 -15.02
C GLN A 11 8.03 -3.41 -14.90
N ILE A 12 8.48 -2.92 -13.74
CA ILE A 12 8.86 -1.51 -13.57
C ILE A 12 9.98 -1.14 -14.55
N LYS A 13 11.01 -1.98 -14.66
CA LYS A 13 12.11 -1.74 -15.60
C LYS A 13 11.63 -1.71 -17.05
N ASP A 14 10.74 -2.61 -17.44
CA ASP A 14 10.19 -2.68 -18.79
C ASP A 14 9.30 -1.46 -19.09
N VAL A 15 8.48 -1.02 -18.14
CA VAL A 15 7.61 0.17 -18.27
C VAL A 15 8.43 1.47 -18.36
N LEU A 16 9.55 1.53 -17.66
CA LEU A 16 10.42 2.71 -17.58
C LEU A 16 11.60 2.67 -18.54
N SER A 17 11.70 1.68 -19.43
CA SER A 17 12.92 1.43 -20.22
C SER A 17 13.40 2.60 -21.06
N ASP A 18 12.45 3.42 -21.54
CA ASP A 18 12.71 4.59 -22.39
C ASP A 18 12.58 5.93 -21.64
N ILE A 19 12.44 5.89 -20.32
CA ILE A 19 12.21 7.08 -19.48
C ILE A 19 13.45 7.33 -18.63
N ASN A 20 14.02 8.53 -18.75
CA ASN A 20 15.12 8.97 -17.91
C ASN A 20 14.59 9.46 -16.56
N TYR A 21 14.24 8.53 -15.68
CA TYR A 21 13.78 8.79 -14.32
C TYR A 21 14.88 8.41 -13.32
N ASN A 22 15.32 9.39 -12.51
CA ASN A 22 16.44 9.23 -11.57
C ASN A 22 16.02 9.28 -10.09
N GLU A 23 14.73 9.44 -9.80
CA GLU A 23 14.22 9.44 -8.44
C GLU A 23 13.93 7.98 -8.00
N PRO A 24 14.16 7.63 -6.72
CA PRO A 24 13.92 6.28 -6.23
C PRO A 24 12.42 5.97 -6.22
N ILE A 25 12.06 4.74 -6.60
CA ILE A 25 10.70 4.20 -6.44
C ILE A 25 10.70 3.36 -5.17
N ILE A 26 10.00 3.83 -4.14
CA ILE A 26 9.89 3.14 -2.85
C ILE A 26 8.81 2.07 -2.98
N VAL A 27 9.20 0.81 -2.80
CA VAL A 27 8.30 -0.34 -2.89
C VAL A 27 8.04 -0.88 -1.49
N ASN A 28 6.81 -1.32 -1.22
CA ASN A 28 6.44 -1.95 0.04
C ASN A 28 6.94 -3.42 0.08
N GLU A 29 8.19 -3.61 0.52
CA GLU A 29 8.78 -4.96 0.66
C GLU A 29 7.99 -5.86 1.62
N PRO A 30 7.53 -5.39 2.81
CA PRO A 30 6.67 -6.19 3.68
C PRO A 30 5.40 -6.71 2.98
N LEU A 31 4.76 -5.90 2.15
CA LEU A 31 3.60 -6.32 1.37
C LEU A 31 3.95 -7.44 0.39
N SER A 32 5.10 -7.33 -0.28
CA SER A 32 5.58 -8.38 -1.19
C SER A 32 5.82 -9.70 -0.45
N GLU A 33 6.43 -9.66 0.73
CA GLU A 33 6.67 -10.85 1.54
C GLU A 33 5.34 -11.52 1.92
N VAL A 34 4.38 -10.74 2.43
CA VAL A 34 3.04 -11.23 2.77
C VAL A 34 2.38 -11.87 1.55
N LEU A 35 2.36 -11.19 0.41
CA LEU A 35 1.75 -11.71 -0.82
C LEU A 35 2.39 -13.02 -1.29
N ASP A 36 3.71 -13.18 -1.15
CA ASP A 36 4.41 -14.41 -1.53
C ASP A 36 4.04 -15.60 -0.64
N THR A 37 3.66 -15.38 0.63
CA THR A 37 3.26 -16.47 1.55
C THR A 37 1.88 -17.07 1.24
N TYR A 38 0.98 -16.33 0.57
CA TYR A 38 -0.38 -16.78 0.30
C TYR A 38 -0.58 -17.28 -1.14
N HIS A 39 -1.52 -18.22 -1.30
CA HIS A 39 -1.90 -18.74 -2.61
C HIS A 39 -2.89 -17.80 -3.30
N LEU A 40 -2.36 -16.79 -3.99
CA LEU A 40 -3.10 -15.86 -4.83
C LEU A 40 -2.62 -15.96 -6.29
N PRO A 41 -3.47 -15.61 -7.27
CA PRO A 41 -3.02 -15.40 -8.64
C PRO A 41 -1.87 -14.41 -8.70
N THR A 42 -0.87 -14.70 -9.53
CA THR A 42 0.33 -13.84 -9.68
C THR A 42 -0.06 -12.41 -10.07
N GLU A 43 -1.02 -12.26 -10.97
CA GLU A 43 -1.55 -10.98 -11.42
C GLU A 43 -2.20 -10.21 -10.27
N ALA A 44 -2.95 -10.87 -9.38
CA ALA A 44 -3.54 -10.22 -8.21
C ALA A 44 -2.46 -9.70 -7.24
N LYS A 45 -1.40 -10.48 -7.02
CA LYS A 45 -0.25 -10.04 -6.21
C LYS A 45 0.48 -8.85 -6.85
N LEU A 46 0.78 -8.93 -8.15
CA LEU A 46 1.41 -7.84 -8.90
C LEU A 46 0.56 -6.58 -8.89
N SER A 47 -0.75 -6.71 -9.08
CA SER A 47 -1.69 -5.60 -9.04
C SER A 47 -1.67 -4.89 -7.69
N CYS A 48 -1.62 -5.62 -6.57
CA CYS A 48 -1.53 -5.02 -5.24
C CYS A 48 -0.25 -4.19 -5.07
N LEU A 49 0.92 -4.74 -5.43
CA LEU A 49 2.19 -4.01 -5.33
C LEU A 49 2.26 -2.82 -6.28
N MET A 50 1.75 -2.97 -7.50
CA MET A 50 1.75 -1.92 -8.52
C MET A 50 0.91 -0.72 -8.10
N ILE A 51 -0.31 -0.96 -7.61
CA ILE A 51 -1.17 0.14 -7.20
C ILE A 51 -0.70 0.77 -5.88
N ASP A 52 -0.23 -0.03 -4.92
CA ASP A 52 0.38 0.49 -3.69
C ASP A 52 1.56 1.43 -4.01
N THR A 53 2.49 0.97 -4.85
CA THR A 53 3.65 1.76 -5.26
C THR A 53 3.23 3.03 -6.00
N ALA A 54 2.28 2.93 -6.93
CA ALA A 54 1.81 4.08 -7.69
C ALA A 54 1.14 5.13 -6.80
N MET A 55 0.28 4.71 -5.87
CA MET A 55 -0.40 5.61 -4.93
C MET A 55 0.60 6.27 -3.97
N ASN A 56 1.57 5.52 -3.45
CA ASN A 56 2.62 6.08 -2.58
C ASN A 56 3.46 7.14 -3.31
N LEU A 57 3.80 6.89 -4.58
CA LEU A 57 4.51 7.87 -5.40
C LEU A 57 3.69 9.15 -5.59
N LEU A 58 2.37 9.04 -5.79
CA LEU A 58 1.49 10.20 -5.94
C LEU A 58 1.29 10.98 -4.63
N ASP A 59 1.29 10.30 -3.48
CA ASP A 59 1.22 10.96 -2.16
C ASP A 59 2.47 11.81 -1.89
N SER A 60 3.65 11.30 -2.22
CA SER A 60 4.96 11.98 -2.01
C SER A 60 5.05 13.36 -2.64
N ILE A 61 4.27 13.60 -3.69
CA ILE A 61 4.29 14.83 -4.48
C ILE A 61 3.48 15.95 -3.84
N SER A 62 2.57 15.59 -2.94
CA SER A 62 1.76 16.58 -2.23
C SER A 62 2.57 17.31 -1.13
N PHE A 63 3.68 16.72 -0.69
CA PHE A 63 4.45 17.21 0.46
C PHE A 63 5.91 17.53 0.14
N ASP A 64 6.64 16.60 -0.49
CA ASP A 64 7.96 16.90 -0.99
C ASP A 64 7.83 17.56 -2.34
N HIS A 65 8.63 18.61 -2.60
CA HIS A 65 8.72 19.26 -3.90
C HIS A 65 9.36 18.34 -4.97
N THR A 66 9.02 17.04 -4.98
CA THR A 66 9.34 16.09 -6.04
C THR A 66 8.90 16.65 -7.38
N SER A 67 9.66 16.32 -8.40
CA SER A 67 9.47 16.96 -9.70
C SER A 67 8.09 16.56 -10.24
N LYS A 68 7.47 17.44 -11.05
CA LYS A 68 6.24 17.09 -11.80
C LYS A 68 6.39 15.80 -12.64
N HIS A 69 7.62 15.32 -12.83
CA HIS A 69 7.93 14.07 -13.49
C HIS A 69 7.46 12.85 -12.68
N SER A 70 7.52 12.90 -11.34
CA SER A 70 7.09 11.81 -10.45
C SER A 70 5.57 11.60 -10.51
N ILE A 71 4.79 12.66 -10.84
CA ILE A 71 3.34 12.54 -11.12
C ILE A 71 3.15 11.64 -12.34
N LEU A 72 3.91 11.91 -13.40
CA LEU A 72 3.83 11.15 -14.64
C LEU A 72 4.25 9.69 -14.44
N ILE A 73 5.22 9.42 -13.56
CA ILE A 73 5.59 8.05 -13.21
C ILE A 73 4.47 7.38 -12.42
N GLY A 74 3.89 8.04 -11.40
CA GLY A 74 2.77 7.50 -10.63
C GLY A 74 1.56 7.19 -11.51
N ASP A 75 1.21 8.08 -12.43
CA ASP A 75 0.15 7.87 -13.41
C ASP A 75 0.47 6.74 -14.40
N LEU A 76 1.72 6.63 -14.85
CA LEU A 76 2.18 5.56 -15.72
C LEU A 76 2.08 4.19 -15.02
N LEU A 77 2.52 4.10 -13.76
CA LEU A 77 2.39 2.87 -12.98
C LEU A 77 0.93 2.52 -12.70
N SER A 78 0.09 3.52 -12.44
CA SER A 78 -1.37 3.35 -12.32
C SER A 78 -2.00 2.85 -13.63
N ALA A 79 -1.57 3.37 -14.77
CA ALA A 79 -2.00 2.88 -16.09
C ALA A 79 -1.54 1.44 -16.33
N HIS A 80 -0.30 1.12 -15.99
CA HIS A 80 0.25 -0.23 -16.10
C HIS A 80 -0.51 -1.22 -15.20
N TYR A 81 -0.89 -0.83 -13.99
CA TYR A 81 -1.78 -1.61 -13.14
C TYR A 81 -3.08 -2.01 -13.86
N TYR A 82 -3.71 -1.11 -14.61
CA TYR A 82 -4.90 -1.44 -15.39
C TYR A 82 -4.62 -2.41 -16.54
N THR A 83 -3.41 -2.42 -17.12
CA THR A 83 -3.02 -3.44 -18.11
C THR A 83 -2.87 -4.82 -17.49
N ILE A 84 -2.39 -4.90 -16.24
CA ILE A 84 -2.32 -6.15 -15.46
C ILE A 84 -3.74 -6.67 -15.25
N LEU A 85 -4.66 -5.81 -14.79
CA LEU A 85 -6.07 -6.19 -14.59
C LEU A 85 -6.76 -6.63 -15.89
N ALA A 86 -6.52 -5.92 -17.00
CA ALA A 86 -7.08 -6.28 -18.30
C ALA A 86 -6.58 -7.64 -18.78
N THR A 87 -5.32 -7.97 -18.52
CA THR A 87 -4.74 -9.28 -18.84
C THR A 87 -5.31 -10.38 -17.94
N PHE A 88 -5.48 -10.08 -16.65
CA PHE A 88 -6.02 -11.00 -15.67
C PHE A 88 -7.50 -11.33 -15.92
N ASN A 89 -8.27 -10.37 -16.45
CA ASN A 89 -9.65 -10.54 -16.92
C ASN A 89 -10.63 -11.08 -15.84
N ASP A 90 -10.41 -10.71 -14.58
CA ASP A 90 -11.36 -10.92 -13.49
C ASP A 90 -12.12 -9.63 -13.19
N LEU A 91 -13.37 -9.55 -13.66
CA LEU A 91 -14.22 -8.37 -13.51
C LEU A 91 -14.59 -8.09 -12.04
N THR A 92 -14.67 -9.13 -11.21
CA THR A 92 -15.01 -8.98 -9.79
C THR A 92 -13.84 -8.36 -9.06
N PHE A 93 -12.64 -8.87 -9.28
CA PHE A 93 -11.41 -8.33 -8.72
C PHE A 93 -11.16 -6.91 -9.21
N GLN A 94 -11.29 -6.64 -10.51
CA GLN A 94 -11.15 -5.29 -11.06
C GLN A 94 -12.09 -4.29 -10.38
N LYS A 95 -13.38 -4.64 -10.25
CA LYS A 95 -14.36 -3.76 -9.62
C LYS A 95 -13.99 -3.48 -8.16
N ARG A 96 -13.71 -4.52 -7.38
CA ARG A 96 -13.38 -4.38 -5.95
C ARG A 96 -12.10 -3.59 -5.74
N MET A 97 -11.07 -3.82 -6.55
CA MET A 97 -9.83 -3.04 -6.45
C MET A 97 -10.03 -1.57 -6.82
N SER A 98 -10.87 -1.26 -7.82
CA SER A 98 -11.25 0.13 -8.10
C SER A 98 -11.97 0.80 -6.93
N GLU A 99 -12.89 0.09 -6.27
CA GLU A 99 -13.56 0.57 -5.05
C GLU A 99 -12.55 0.79 -3.91
N ALA A 100 -11.59 -0.11 -3.75
CA ALA A 100 -10.50 0.01 -2.78
C ALA A 100 -9.60 1.23 -3.03
N ILE A 101 -9.26 1.54 -4.29
CA ILE A 101 -8.48 2.73 -4.65
C ILE A 101 -9.22 4.00 -4.27
N ILE A 102 -10.50 4.09 -4.62
CA ILE A 102 -11.34 5.24 -4.26
C ILE A 102 -11.35 5.43 -2.76
N LYS A 103 -11.63 4.35 -2.01
CA LYS A 103 -11.69 4.39 -0.55
C LYS A 103 -10.34 4.79 0.07
N SER A 104 -9.22 4.24 -0.41
CA SER A 104 -7.88 4.62 0.07
C SER A 104 -7.64 6.12 -0.07
N ASN A 105 -7.96 6.71 -1.22
CA ASN A 105 -7.81 8.14 -1.47
C ASN A 105 -8.77 8.99 -0.62
N GLU A 106 -10.01 8.53 -0.42
CA GLU A 106 -10.97 9.18 0.48
C GLU A 106 -10.48 9.21 1.92
N LEU A 107 -9.94 8.10 2.43
CA LEU A 107 -9.39 8.00 3.78
C LEU A 107 -8.15 8.88 3.97
N LYS A 108 -7.23 8.89 2.99
CA LYS A 108 -6.06 9.81 3.00
C LYS A 108 -6.50 11.27 3.01
N SER A 109 -7.47 11.62 2.18
CA SER A 109 -8.06 12.96 2.16
C SER A 109 -8.77 13.29 3.48
N TYR A 110 -9.44 12.31 4.09
CA TYR A 110 -10.11 12.46 5.38
C TYR A 110 -9.11 12.82 6.48
N ILE A 111 -7.99 12.09 6.57
CA ILE A 111 -6.86 12.39 7.46
C ILE A 111 -6.34 13.81 7.24
N HIS A 112 -6.10 14.20 5.98
CA HIS A 112 -5.53 15.52 5.67
C HIS A 112 -6.43 16.70 6.08
N HIS A 113 -7.76 16.55 5.96
CA HIS A 113 -8.70 17.65 6.17
C HIS A 113 -9.36 17.67 7.54
N HIS A 114 -9.26 16.59 8.32
CA HIS A 114 -9.94 16.46 9.62
C HIS A 114 -8.95 16.18 10.74
N LYS A 115 -9.19 16.82 11.89
CA LYS A 115 -8.46 16.49 13.11
C LYS A 115 -9.11 15.26 13.75
N LEU A 116 -8.56 14.09 13.47
CA LEU A 116 -8.99 12.82 14.05
C LEU A 116 -8.43 12.66 15.46
N ASP A 117 -9.18 11.95 16.31
CA ASP A 117 -8.64 11.43 17.55
C ASP A 117 -7.76 10.20 17.28
N THR A 118 -6.81 9.93 18.19
CA THR A 118 -5.78 8.89 18.00
C THR A 118 -6.34 7.51 17.64
N PRO A 119 -7.43 7.00 18.27
CA PRO A 119 -7.99 5.70 17.90
C PRO A 119 -8.51 5.67 16.46
N THR A 120 -9.31 6.67 16.06
CA THR A 120 -9.87 6.76 14.70
C THR A 120 -8.76 6.92 13.65
N LEU A 121 -7.72 7.69 13.96
CA LEU A 121 -6.56 7.86 13.09
C LEU A 121 -5.85 6.53 12.85
N ILE A 122 -5.61 5.74 13.91
CA ILE A 122 -4.96 4.43 13.81
C ILE A 122 -5.81 3.46 12.98
N ASP A 123 -7.10 3.35 13.25
CA ASP A 123 -8.00 2.48 12.49
C ASP A 123 -8.00 2.87 11.00
N THR A 124 -8.01 4.17 10.72
CA THR A 124 -7.96 4.69 9.35
C THR A 124 -6.65 4.35 8.66
N ILE A 125 -5.51 4.46 9.35
CA ILE A 125 -4.19 4.11 8.80
C ILE A 125 -4.10 2.62 8.53
N ILE A 126 -4.50 1.77 9.49
CA ILE A 126 -4.52 0.32 9.29
C ILE A 126 -5.38 -0.02 8.07
N GLU A 127 -6.53 0.61 7.91
CA GLU A 127 -7.36 0.41 6.73
C GLU A 127 -6.65 0.83 5.45
N ILE A 128 -6.04 2.02 5.39
CA ILE A 128 -5.27 2.48 4.21
C ILE A 128 -4.17 1.49 3.83
N GLU A 129 -3.36 1.04 4.79
CA GLU A 129 -2.20 0.17 4.56
C GLU A 129 -2.58 -1.25 4.16
N THR A 130 -3.83 -1.67 4.44
CA THR A 130 -4.25 -3.07 4.28
C THR A 130 -5.37 -3.25 3.27
N ILE A 131 -6.00 -2.18 2.77
CA ILE A 131 -7.17 -2.27 1.90
C ILE A 131 -6.89 -3.03 0.60
N PHE A 132 -5.73 -2.85 -0.03
CA PHE A 132 -5.39 -3.55 -1.27
C PHE A 132 -5.17 -5.05 -1.06
N PRO A 133 -4.27 -5.51 -0.17
CA PRO A 133 -4.14 -6.94 0.08
C PRO A 133 -5.42 -7.56 0.67
N GLN A 134 -6.14 -6.89 1.57
CA GLN A 134 -7.44 -7.38 2.07
C GLN A 134 -8.42 -7.62 0.92
N THR A 135 -8.53 -6.68 -0.01
CA THR A 135 -9.42 -6.80 -1.16
C THR A 135 -9.06 -8.00 -2.04
N ALA A 136 -7.77 -8.25 -2.27
CA ALA A 136 -7.33 -9.43 -3.01
C ALA A 136 -7.66 -10.73 -2.25
N PHE A 137 -7.36 -10.80 -0.96
CA PHE A 137 -7.57 -12.00 -0.16
C PHE A 137 -9.06 -12.34 -0.06
N GLN A 138 -9.92 -11.35 0.15
CA GLN A 138 -11.38 -11.50 0.15
C GLN A 138 -11.98 -11.84 -1.21
N THR A 139 -11.27 -11.57 -2.31
CA THR A 139 -11.75 -11.90 -3.66
C THR A 139 -11.45 -13.34 -4.04
N PHE A 140 -10.36 -13.89 -3.51
CA PHE A 140 -9.94 -15.27 -3.77
C PHE A 140 -10.16 -16.21 -2.58
N ASP A 141 -10.99 -15.80 -1.62
CA ASP A 141 -11.34 -16.57 -0.42
C ASP A 141 -10.11 -17.15 0.30
N VAL A 142 -9.05 -16.35 0.40
CA VAL A 142 -7.83 -16.72 1.12
C VAL A 142 -8.10 -16.65 2.62
N ASP A 143 -7.70 -17.70 3.35
CA ASP A 143 -7.73 -17.70 4.81
C ASP A 143 -6.53 -16.92 5.37
N TYR A 144 -6.77 -15.89 6.16
CA TYR A 144 -5.73 -15.02 6.73
C TYR A 144 -6.07 -14.58 8.15
N SER A 145 -5.04 -14.38 8.98
CA SER A 145 -5.20 -13.74 10.29
C SER A 145 -5.19 -12.23 10.14
N GLN A 146 -6.01 -11.54 10.93
CA GLN A 146 -6.00 -10.07 11.01
C GLN A 146 -4.64 -9.55 11.48
N ASP A 147 -3.94 -10.31 12.31
CA ASP A 147 -2.60 -10.04 12.82
C ASP A 147 -1.59 -9.80 11.69
N VAL A 148 -1.75 -10.48 10.54
CA VAL A 148 -0.85 -10.30 9.39
C VAL A 148 -0.95 -8.89 8.84
N PHE A 149 -2.17 -8.34 8.79
CA PHE A 149 -2.41 -6.99 8.30
C PHE A 149 -2.01 -5.92 9.31
N LEU A 150 -2.17 -6.18 10.61
CA LEU A 150 -1.63 -5.31 11.66
C LEU A 150 -0.11 -5.26 11.62
N GLN A 151 0.55 -6.42 11.48
CA GLN A 151 2.01 -6.49 11.36
C GLN A 151 2.50 -5.83 10.07
N LEU A 152 1.77 -5.99 8.96
CA LEU A 152 2.08 -5.32 7.69
C LEU A 152 2.03 -3.80 7.85
N ALA A 153 0.92 -3.26 8.37
CA ALA A 153 0.74 -1.82 8.60
C ALA A 153 1.82 -1.28 9.54
N TYR A 154 2.11 -1.98 10.64
CA TYR A 154 3.15 -1.57 11.58
C TYR A 154 4.54 -1.54 10.96
N LYS A 155 4.96 -2.63 10.29
CA LYS A 155 6.26 -2.67 9.60
C LYS A 155 6.38 -1.53 8.59
N ARG A 156 5.30 -1.27 7.85
CA ARG A 156 5.27 -0.18 6.88
C ARG A 156 5.50 1.17 7.54
N LEU A 157 4.84 1.47 8.66
CA LEU A 157 5.00 2.70 9.43
C LEU A 157 6.39 2.83 10.10
N THR A 158 7.02 1.72 10.49
CA THR A 158 8.36 1.76 11.10
C THR A 158 9.48 1.89 10.08
N ASP A 159 9.35 1.22 8.93
CA ASP A 159 10.39 1.16 7.92
C ASP A 159 10.34 2.35 6.97
N TYR A 160 9.17 2.99 6.86
CA TYR A 160 8.91 4.13 5.99
C TYR A 160 7.91 5.09 6.65
N HIS A 161 8.12 6.40 6.47
CA HIS A 161 7.18 7.43 6.92
C HIS A 161 6.21 7.75 5.78
N PRO A 162 4.94 7.29 5.82
CA PRO A 162 4.03 7.49 4.70
C PRO A 162 3.71 8.97 4.48
N ASP A 163 3.78 9.42 3.22
CA ASP A 163 3.72 10.84 2.92
C ASP A 163 2.37 11.49 3.26
N TYR A 164 1.28 10.73 3.24
CA TYR A 164 -0.04 11.22 3.65
C TYR A 164 -0.10 11.58 5.15
N LEU A 165 0.90 11.17 5.95
CA LEU A 165 1.05 11.52 7.37
C LEU A 165 2.01 12.70 7.62
N ASN A 166 2.61 13.30 6.59
CA ASN A 166 3.58 14.41 6.72
C ASN A 166 3.02 15.69 7.38
N HIS A 167 1.71 15.79 7.58
CA HIS A 167 1.07 16.88 8.31
C HIS A 167 1.12 16.68 9.84
N LEU A 168 1.44 15.48 10.33
CA LEU A 168 1.65 15.19 11.73
C LEU A 168 3.03 15.69 12.18
N SER A 169 3.15 16.10 13.45
CA SER A 169 4.48 16.36 14.03
C SER A 169 5.20 15.05 14.34
N ASP A 170 6.53 15.08 14.36
CA ASP A 170 7.36 13.93 14.75
C ASP A 170 6.93 13.30 16.08
N GLU A 171 6.55 14.15 17.06
CA GLU A 171 6.05 13.72 18.36
C GLU A 171 4.73 12.93 18.25
N ALA A 172 3.78 13.42 17.44
CA ALA A 172 2.50 12.77 17.23
C ALA A 172 2.65 11.47 16.41
N TYR A 173 3.58 11.45 15.45
CA TYR A 173 3.91 10.26 14.69
C TYR A 173 4.53 9.18 15.57
N GLN A 174 5.43 9.56 16.48
CA GLN A 174 6.05 8.60 17.39
C GLN A 174 5.05 8.06 18.42
N GLU A 175 4.16 8.92 18.96
CA GLU A 175 3.06 8.48 19.81
C GLU A 175 2.17 7.45 19.09
N LEU A 176 1.91 7.67 17.80
CA LEU A 176 1.15 6.73 16.98
C LEU A 176 1.84 5.37 16.86
N ILE A 177 3.13 5.33 16.52
CA ILE A 177 3.91 4.09 16.45
C ILE A 177 3.89 3.36 17.79
N ASP A 178 4.06 4.09 18.90
CA ASP A 178 4.09 3.52 20.24
C ASP A 178 2.74 2.88 20.59
N VAL A 179 1.61 3.52 20.25
CA VAL A 179 0.26 2.96 20.46
C VAL A 179 0.04 1.72 19.60
N VAL A 180 0.39 1.75 18.30
CA VAL A 180 0.26 0.56 17.44
C VAL A 180 1.10 -0.61 17.98
N SER A 181 2.32 -0.35 18.45
CA SER A 181 3.20 -1.38 18.99
C SER A 181 2.68 -1.99 20.30
N ASN A 182 2.09 -1.20 21.19
CA ASN A 182 1.71 -1.62 22.53
C ASN A 182 0.27 -2.15 22.60
N ASP A 183 -0.66 -1.51 21.93
CA ASP A 183 -2.09 -1.79 22.08
C ASP A 183 -2.61 -2.77 21.02
N TYR A 184 -1.97 -2.82 19.84
CA TYR A 184 -2.42 -3.68 18.74
C TYR A 184 -1.53 -4.92 18.56
N ILE A 185 -0.20 -4.80 18.68
CA ILE A 185 0.70 -5.95 18.48
C ILE A 185 0.88 -6.80 19.75
N LYS A 186 1.05 -6.20 20.93
CA LYS A 186 1.26 -6.95 22.19
C LYS A 186 -0.01 -7.57 22.77
N VAL A 187 -1.18 -7.02 22.49
CA VAL A 187 -2.45 -7.54 23.02
C VAL A 187 -2.86 -8.84 22.31
N GLU A 188 -2.50 -9.03 21.04
CA GLU A 188 -2.79 -10.26 20.30
C GLU A 188 -1.75 -11.37 20.54
N GLY A 189 -0.47 -11.02 20.77
CA GLY A 189 0.57 -11.98 21.16
C GLY A 189 0.35 -12.68 22.51
N ASN A 190 -0.54 -12.16 23.37
CA ASN A 190 -0.91 -12.74 24.65
C ASN A 190 -2.21 -13.58 24.61
N LYS A 191 -2.81 -13.79 23.42
CA LYS A 191 -4.00 -14.64 23.23
C LYS A 191 -3.69 -16.01 22.59
N SER A 192 -2.41 -16.38 22.46
CA SER A 192 -1.96 -17.70 21.97
C SER A 192 -1.73 -18.71 23.09
#